data_AF-A0A7K0LQJ6-F1
#
_entry.id   AF-A0A7K0LQJ6-F1
#
_cell.length_a   1.000
_cell.length_b   1.000
_cell.length_c   1.000
_cell.angle_alpha   90.00
_cell.angle_beta   90.00
_cell.angle_gamma   90.00
#
_symmetry.space_group_name_H-M   'P 1'
#
loop_
_entity.id
_entity.type
_entity.pdbx_description
1 polymer ?
#
loop_
_entity_poly.entity_id
_entity_poly.type
_entity_poly.pdbx_seq_one_letter_code
_entity_poly.pdbx_strand_id
1 'polypeptide(L)'
;MDDGLRPRDIQARIRAGQSSAQIASATGMDLDKVERFEAPVLAERAHIADRARSTEVRHSAPGRTVDDVVQAAVKARGADPQTLEWDSWRRDDGLWTVTIEFGPDDHRLSGRCTYDLVARAVFAEDDVARSLLDPEAEP
;
A
#
# COMPACT_ATOMS: atom_id res chain seq x y z
N MET A 1 -0.99 34.75 14.09
CA MET A 1 -0.07 34.29 13.04
C MET A 1 -0.45 32.85 12.79
N ASP A 2 -0.97 32.56 11.60
CA ASP A 2 -1.33 31.21 11.17
C ASP A 2 -0.07 30.37 10.97
N ASP A 3 0.52 29.87 12.06
CA ASP A 3 1.56 28.83 12.01
C ASP A 3 0.90 27.47 11.79
N GLY A 4 0.28 27.31 10.61
CA GLY A 4 -0.17 26.02 10.13
C GLY A 4 1.01 25.05 9.95
N LEU A 5 0.74 23.76 9.82
CA LEU A 5 1.78 22.75 9.61
C LEU A 5 2.71 23.14 8.45
N ARG A 6 4.01 22.84 8.62
CA ARG A 6 4.98 23.01 7.53
C ARG A 6 4.65 22.00 6.42
N PRO A 7 4.97 22.30 5.14
CA PRO A 7 4.78 21.35 4.05
C PRO A 7 5.36 19.96 4.33
N ARG A 8 6.53 19.91 4.99
CA ARG A 8 7.18 18.66 5.40
C ARG A 8 6.30 17.82 6.35
N ASP A 9 5.62 18.45 7.30
CA ASP A 9 4.80 17.76 8.29
C ASP A 9 3.50 17.24 7.65
N ILE A 10 2.92 18.03 6.75
CA ILE A 10 1.77 17.61 5.93
C ILE A 10 2.15 16.37 5.13
N GLN A 11 3.28 16.43 4.41
CA GLN A 11 3.77 15.32 3.62
C GLN A 11 4.07 14.08 4.47
N ALA A 12 4.63 14.25 5.66
CA ALA A 12 4.88 13.14 6.59
C ALA A 12 3.59 12.44 7.00
N ARG A 13 2.53 13.21 7.32
CA ARG A 13 1.21 12.67 7.67
C ARG A 13 0.54 11.94 6.51
N ILE A 14 0.60 12.49 5.30
CA ILE A 14 0.06 11.83 4.10
C ILE A 14 0.81 10.54 3.79
N ARG A 15 2.14 10.56 3.94
CA ARG A 15 2.99 9.38 3.76
C ARG A 15 2.63 8.28 4.76
N ALA A 16 2.15 8.64 5.95
CA ALA A 16 1.79 7.73 7.02
C ALA A 16 0.33 7.20 6.96
N GLY A 17 -0.50 7.60 5.99
CA GLY A 17 -1.89 7.13 5.93
C GLY A 17 -2.96 8.22 5.86
N GLN A 18 -2.65 9.43 6.31
CA GLN A 18 -3.69 10.43 6.54
C GLN A 18 -4.09 11.11 5.23
N SER A 19 -5.40 11.23 4.98
CA SER A 19 -5.88 11.99 3.82
C SER A 19 -5.75 13.50 4.04
N SER A 20 -5.69 14.27 2.94
CA SER A 20 -5.70 15.74 2.99
C SER A 20 -6.90 16.29 3.78
N ALA A 21 -8.07 15.66 3.62
CA ALA A 21 -9.29 16.00 4.36
C ALA A 21 -9.14 15.76 5.88
N GLN A 22 -8.56 14.63 6.29
CA GLN A 22 -8.30 14.36 7.70
C GLN A 22 -7.31 15.37 8.30
N ILE A 23 -6.26 15.73 7.56
CA ILE A 23 -5.26 16.71 8.00
C ILE A 23 -5.89 18.10 8.12
N ALA A 24 -6.63 18.55 7.11
CA ALA A 24 -7.35 19.82 7.10
C ALA A 24 -8.30 19.91 8.32
N SER A 25 -9.14 18.89 8.51
CA SER A 25 -10.06 18.82 9.64
C SER A 25 -9.35 18.83 11.00
N ALA A 26 -8.21 18.14 11.14
CA ALA A 26 -7.46 18.06 12.39
C ALA A 26 -6.67 19.33 12.72
N THR A 27 -6.37 20.17 11.73
CA THR A 27 -5.48 21.34 11.88
C THR A 27 -6.19 22.67 11.69
N GLY A 28 -7.42 22.66 11.16
CA GLY A 28 -8.13 23.87 10.75
C GLY A 28 -7.56 24.52 9.48
N MET A 29 -6.63 23.87 8.79
CA MET A 29 -6.09 24.35 7.52
C MET A 29 -7.13 24.18 6.41
N ASP A 30 -7.09 25.10 5.45
CA ASP A 30 -7.85 25.00 4.20
C ASP A 30 -7.47 23.73 3.41
N LEU A 31 -8.48 23.01 2.89
CA LEU A 31 -8.27 21.73 2.21
C LEU A 31 -7.44 21.90 0.94
N ASP A 32 -7.78 22.88 0.08
CA ASP A 32 -7.04 23.16 -1.15
C ASP A 32 -5.56 23.45 -0.88
N LYS A 33 -5.25 24.07 0.28
CA LYS A 33 -3.86 24.29 0.70
C LYS A 33 -3.13 22.99 1.03
N VAL A 34 -3.80 22.02 1.66
CA VAL A 34 -3.21 20.72 2.02
C VAL A 34 -3.00 19.85 0.77
N GLU A 35 -3.99 19.79 -0.12
CA GLU A 35 -3.97 18.98 -1.35
C GLU A 35 -2.81 19.36 -2.30
N ARG A 36 -2.36 20.62 -2.30
CA ARG A 36 -1.16 21.05 -3.06
C ARG A 36 0.11 20.30 -2.69
N PHE A 37 0.17 19.72 -1.48
CA PHE A 37 1.33 18.97 -1.00
C PHE A 37 1.16 17.45 -1.13
N GLU A 38 -0.01 16.98 -1.57
CA GLU A 38 -0.37 15.57 -1.63
C GLU A 38 0.25 14.86 -2.83
N ALA A 39 0.18 15.45 -4.02
CA ALA A 39 0.58 14.79 -5.27
C ALA A 39 2.02 14.19 -5.24
N PRO A 40 3.05 14.88 -4.71
CA PRO A 40 4.39 14.29 -4.58
C PRO A 40 4.44 13.06 -3.68
N VAL A 41 3.62 13.02 -2.63
CA VAL A 41 3.60 11.92 -1.65
C VAL A 41 2.81 10.74 -2.17
N LEU A 42 1.71 10.99 -2.89
CA LEU A 42 0.98 9.93 -3.61
C LEU A 42 1.88 9.25 -4.65
N ALA A 43 2.67 10.02 -5.40
CA ALA A 43 3.63 9.47 -6.36
C ALA A 43 4.71 8.61 -5.67
N GLU A 44 5.20 9.05 -4.51
CA GLU A 44 6.13 8.25 -3.70
C GLU A 44 5.50 6.93 -3.23
N ARG A 45 4.28 7.00 -2.67
CA ARG A 45 3.54 5.82 -2.20
C ARG A 45 3.27 4.83 -3.33
N ALA A 46 2.83 5.32 -4.49
CA ALA A 46 2.65 4.50 -5.68
C ALA A 46 3.96 3.85 -6.13
N HIS A 47 5.07 4.60 -6.12
CA HIS A 47 6.38 4.06 -6.47
C HIS A 47 6.85 2.95 -5.53
N ILE A 48 6.58 3.07 -4.23
CA ILE A 48 6.93 2.03 -3.26
C ILE A 48 6.06 0.79 -3.44
N ALA A 49 4.75 0.96 -3.69
CA ALA A 49 3.86 -0.14 -4.01
C ALA A 49 4.31 -0.89 -5.28
N ASP A 50 4.73 -0.16 -6.33
CA ASP A 50 5.30 -0.71 -7.57
C ASP A 50 6.57 -1.55 -7.32
N ARG A 51 7.45 -1.06 -6.45
CA ARG A 51 8.65 -1.81 -6.03
C ARG A 51 8.32 -3.07 -5.25
N ALA A 52 7.33 -3.00 -4.35
CA ALA A 52 6.90 -4.15 -3.58
C ALA A 52 6.32 -5.23 -4.50
N ARG A 53 5.42 -4.89 -5.42
CA ARG A 53 4.82 -5.85 -6.36
C ARG A 53 5.84 -6.44 -7.34
N SER A 54 6.89 -5.70 -7.68
CA SER A 54 7.99 -6.17 -8.55
C SER A 54 9.03 -7.04 -7.84
N THR A 55 8.90 -7.26 -6.52
CA THR A 55 9.85 -8.07 -5.74
C THR A 55 9.61 -9.56 -5.98
N GLU A 56 10.67 -10.35 -6.15
CA GLU A 56 10.57 -11.81 -6.31
C GLU A 56 10.15 -12.50 -5.00
N VAL A 57 9.20 -13.44 -5.09
CA VAL A 57 8.71 -14.21 -3.95
C VAL A 57 9.62 -15.41 -3.70
N ARG A 58 10.35 -15.40 -2.58
CA ARG A 58 11.39 -16.40 -2.25
C ARG A 58 10.90 -17.84 -2.18
N HIS A 59 9.65 -18.07 -1.80
CA HIS A 59 9.06 -19.40 -1.65
C HIS A 59 8.26 -19.86 -2.88
N SER A 60 8.26 -19.06 -3.95
CA SER A 60 7.57 -19.38 -5.19
C SER A 60 8.52 -19.96 -6.25
N ALA A 61 7.97 -20.36 -7.40
CA ALA A 61 8.78 -20.74 -8.55
C ALA A 61 9.78 -19.61 -8.93
N PRO A 62 11.02 -19.94 -9.33
CA PRO A 62 12.03 -18.95 -9.67
C PRO A 62 11.53 -17.92 -10.69
N GLY A 63 11.82 -16.63 -10.44
CA GLY A 63 11.45 -15.54 -11.33
C GLY A 63 10.03 -15.00 -11.15
N ARG A 64 9.21 -15.55 -10.25
CA ARG A 64 7.87 -15.00 -9.99
C ARG A 64 7.92 -13.82 -9.02
N THR A 65 7.32 -12.72 -9.45
CA THR A 65 7.14 -11.52 -8.62
C THR A 65 5.93 -11.65 -7.71
N VAL A 66 5.86 -10.77 -6.70
CA VAL A 66 4.68 -10.61 -5.84
C VAL A 66 3.43 -10.35 -6.69
N ASP A 67 3.54 -9.51 -7.72
CA ASP A 67 2.45 -9.24 -8.66
C ASP A 67 1.95 -10.52 -9.35
N ASP A 68 2.87 -11.31 -9.90
CA ASP A 68 2.52 -12.57 -10.57
C ASP A 68 1.75 -13.50 -9.64
N VAL A 69 2.24 -13.65 -8.40
CA VAL A 69 1.65 -14.54 -7.39
C VAL A 69 0.27 -14.05 -6.98
N VAL A 70 0.13 -12.75 -6.70
CA VAL A 70 -1.14 -12.13 -6.32
C VAL A 70 -2.18 -12.24 -7.44
N GLN A 71 -1.82 -11.93 -8.70
CA GLN A 71 -2.76 -12.04 -9.82
C GLN A 71 -3.28 -13.48 -10.01
N ALA A 72 -2.38 -14.46 -9.91
CA ALA A 72 -2.77 -15.87 -9.99
C ALA A 72 -3.71 -16.26 -8.84
N ALA A 73 -3.41 -15.80 -7.62
CA ALA A 73 -4.21 -16.09 -6.44
C ALA A 73 -5.59 -15.39 -6.47
N VAL A 74 -5.68 -14.15 -6.97
CA VAL A 74 -6.96 -13.43 -7.17
C VAL A 74 -7.82 -14.16 -8.20
N LYS A 75 -7.22 -14.56 -9.33
CA LYS A 75 -7.91 -15.32 -10.37
C LYS A 75 -8.41 -16.68 -9.87
N ALA A 76 -7.61 -17.39 -9.07
CA ALA A 76 -8.01 -18.67 -8.48
C ALA A 76 -9.21 -18.56 -7.53
N ARG A 77 -9.43 -17.38 -6.92
CA ARG A 77 -10.61 -17.07 -6.11
C ARG A 77 -11.84 -16.66 -6.93
N GLY A 78 -11.73 -16.58 -8.26
CA GLY A 78 -12.80 -16.15 -9.15
C GLY A 78 -13.00 -14.63 -9.22
N ALA A 79 -12.09 -13.84 -8.64
CA ALA A 79 -12.09 -12.38 -8.77
C ALA A 79 -11.30 -11.94 -10.01
N ASP A 80 -11.62 -10.76 -10.54
CA ASP A 80 -10.95 -10.17 -11.69
C ASP A 80 -9.63 -9.48 -11.27
N PRO A 81 -8.46 -9.93 -11.76
CA PRO A 81 -7.18 -9.27 -11.48
C PRO A 81 -7.11 -7.82 -11.95
N GLN A 82 -7.97 -7.37 -12.87
CA GLN A 82 -8.04 -5.95 -13.27
C GLN A 82 -8.57 -5.03 -12.17
N THR A 83 -9.19 -5.59 -11.12
CA THR A 83 -9.66 -4.84 -9.95
C THR A 83 -8.58 -4.62 -8.88
N LEU A 84 -7.37 -5.15 -9.11
CA LEU A 84 -6.26 -5.03 -8.19
C LEU A 84 -5.79 -3.59 -8.06
N GLU A 85 -5.86 -3.09 -6.84
CA GLU A 85 -5.32 -1.79 -6.45
C GLU A 85 -4.24 -1.99 -5.40
N TRP A 86 -3.19 -1.18 -5.53
CA TRP A 86 -2.02 -1.22 -4.67
C TRP A 86 -1.76 0.15 -4.11
N ASP A 87 -1.47 0.21 -2.83
CA ASP A 87 -1.04 1.44 -2.17
C ASP A 87 0.03 1.11 -1.13
N SER A 88 0.71 2.13 -0.63
CA SER A 88 1.67 1.95 0.44
C SER A 88 1.70 3.13 1.41
N TRP A 89 2.11 2.82 2.63
CA TRP A 89 2.13 3.74 3.75
C TRP A 89 3.41 3.55 4.55
N ARG A 90 4.08 4.66 4.87
CA ARG A 90 5.30 4.63 5.67
C ARG A 90 4.94 4.45 7.14
N ARG A 91 5.55 3.45 7.77
CA ARG A 91 5.41 3.16 9.21
C ARG A 91 6.45 3.91 10.04
N ASP A 92 6.23 4.03 11.34
CA ASP A 92 7.19 4.66 12.24
C ASP A 92 8.49 3.84 12.39
N ASP A 93 8.43 2.52 12.17
CA ASP A 93 9.51 1.55 12.40
C ASP A 93 10.60 1.50 11.31
N GLY A 94 10.42 2.19 10.18
CA GLY A 94 11.37 2.07 9.06
C GLY A 94 10.79 1.39 7.82
N LEU A 95 9.74 0.60 8.00
CA LEU A 95 9.15 -0.22 6.96
C LEU A 95 7.98 0.50 6.27
N TRP A 96 7.45 -0.14 5.23
CA TRP A 96 6.24 0.29 4.54
C TRP A 96 5.17 -0.77 4.69
N THR A 97 3.95 -0.38 5.02
CA THR A 97 2.79 -1.23 4.79
C THR A 97 2.39 -1.08 3.32
N VAL A 98 2.09 -2.18 2.65
CA VAL A 98 1.58 -2.25 1.29
C VAL A 98 0.21 -2.90 1.36
N THR A 99 -0.81 -2.23 0.82
CA THR A 99 -2.17 -2.76 0.74
C THR A 99 -2.42 -3.34 -0.64
N ILE A 100 -3.16 -4.44 -0.68
CA ILE A 100 -3.59 -5.12 -1.89
C ILE A 100 -5.10 -5.23 -1.80
N GLU A 101 -5.81 -4.50 -2.65
CA GLU A 101 -7.28 -4.48 -2.66
C GLU A 101 -7.79 -5.06 -3.99
N PHE A 102 -8.83 -5.90 -3.94
CA PHE A 102 -9.41 -6.51 -5.13
C PHE A 102 -10.86 -6.94 -4.89
N GLY A 103 -11.61 -7.18 -5.96
CA GLY A 103 -13.03 -7.52 -5.91
C GLY A 103 -13.93 -6.38 -6.42
N PRO A 104 -15.24 -6.62 -6.48
CA PRO A 104 -16.21 -5.60 -6.90
C PRO A 104 -16.30 -4.47 -5.87
N ASP A 105 -16.73 -3.28 -6.30
CA ASP A 105 -16.78 -2.08 -5.44
C ASP A 105 -17.59 -2.28 -4.14
N ASP A 106 -18.66 -3.09 -4.17
CA ASP A 106 -19.50 -3.38 -3.01
C ASP A 106 -18.93 -4.45 -2.06
N HIS A 107 -17.90 -5.19 -2.50
CA HIS A 107 -17.29 -6.27 -1.73
C HIS A 107 -15.79 -6.43 -2.01
N ARG A 108 -15.02 -5.37 -1.75
CA ARG A 108 -13.55 -5.41 -1.86
C ARG A 108 -12.94 -6.16 -0.68
N LEU A 109 -11.98 -7.03 -0.98
CA LEU A 109 -11.09 -7.66 -0.01
C LEU A 109 -9.78 -6.89 0.03
N SER A 110 -9.20 -6.73 1.23
CA SER A 110 -7.93 -6.05 1.45
C SER A 110 -6.97 -6.96 2.19
N GLY A 111 -5.77 -7.14 1.64
CA GLY A 111 -4.63 -7.75 2.32
C GLY A 111 -3.54 -6.73 2.62
N ARG A 112 -2.84 -6.90 3.74
CA ARG A 112 -1.70 -6.05 4.12
C ARG A 112 -0.41 -6.83 4.19
N CYS A 113 0.62 -6.23 3.60
CA CYS A 113 1.98 -6.71 3.65
C CYS A 113 2.89 -5.64 4.26
N THR A 114 3.99 -6.07 4.86
CA THR A 114 5.13 -5.19 5.13
C THR A 114 6.14 -5.33 4.01
N TYR A 115 6.71 -4.20 3.58
CA TYR A 115 7.80 -4.11 2.62
C TYR A 115 9.03 -3.46 3.25
N ASP A 116 10.15 -4.20 3.22
CA ASP A 116 11.47 -3.71 3.57
C ASP A 116 12.23 -3.27 2.30
N LEU A 117 12.49 -1.97 2.18
CA LEU A 117 13.21 -1.38 1.05
C LEU A 117 14.68 -1.85 0.94
N VAL A 118 15.32 -2.09 2.07
CA VAL A 118 16.74 -2.45 2.14
C VAL A 118 16.89 -3.94 1.84
N ALA A 119 16.11 -4.77 2.52
CA ALA A 119 16.13 -6.21 2.31
C ALA A 119 15.45 -6.64 1.01
N ARG A 120 14.66 -5.75 0.38
CA ARG A 120 13.82 -6.01 -0.78
C ARG A 120 12.98 -7.27 -0.57
N ALA A 121 12.19 -7.23 0.51
CA ALA A 121 11.40 -8.37 0.94
C ALA A 121 9.99 -7.91 1.33
N VAL A 122 9.00 -8.72 0.94
CA VAL A 122 7.58 -8.54 1.25
C VAL A 122 7.14 -9.66 2.19
N PHE A 123 6.45 -9.30 3.26
CA PHE A 123 5.92 -10.24 4.26
C PHE A 123 4.44 -9.98 4.50
N ALA A 124 3.61 -11.01 4.51
CA ALA A 124 2.21 -10.88 4.85
C ALA A 124 2.01 -10.48 6.32
N GLU A 125 1.13 -9.52 6.58
CA GLU A 125 0.73 -9.10 7.94
C GLU A 125 -0.60 -9.71 8.38
N ASP A 126 -1.45 -10.09 7.43
CA ASP A 126 -2.77 -10.69 7.68
C ASP A 126 -3.04 -11.92 6.80
N ASP A 127 -4.14 -12.61 7.09
CA ASP A 127 -4.51 -13.87 6.44
C ASP A 127 -4.86 -13.68 4.95
N VAL A 128 -5.42 -12.53 4.59
CA VAL A 128 -5.70 -12.19 3.19
C VAL A 128 -4.38 -12.08 2.42
N ALA A 129 -3.43 -11.29 2.93
CA ALA A 129 -2.11 -11.19 2.32
C ALA A 129 -1.36 -12.53 2.29
N ARG A 130 -1.43 -13.33 3.36
CA ARG A 130 -0.76 -14.64 3.41
C ARG A 130 -1.30 -15.56 2.33
N SER A 131 -2.62 -15.69 2.26
CA SER A 131 -3.26 -16.52 1.25
C SER A 131 -3.05 -16.00 -0.18
N LEU A 132 -2.72 -14.71 -0.37
CA LEU A 132 -2.37 -14.15 -1.67
C LEU A 132 -0.92 -14.46 -2.06
N LEU A 133 0.04 -14.31 -1.13
CA LEU A 133 1.47 -14.50 -1.38
C LEU A 133 1.91 -15.97 -1.35
N ASP A 134 1.17 -16.80 -0.63
CA ASP A 134 1.41 -18.24 -0.52
C ASP A 134 0.06 -18.98 -0.48
N PRO A 135 -0.59 -19.16 -1.64
CA PRO A 135 -1.88 -19.85 -1.71
C PRO A 135 -1.79 -21.36 -1.44
N GLU A 136 -0.58 -21.93 -1.43
CA GLU A 136 -0.34 -23.36 -1.17
C GLU A 136 0.05 -23.64 0.29
N ALA A 137 0.27 -22.59 1.11
CA ALA A 137 0.45 -22.75 2.55
C ALA A 137 -0.81 -23.38 3.16
N GLU A 138 -0.68 -24.63 3.63
CA GLU A 138 -1.70 -25.26 4.46
C GLU A 138 -1.92 -24.44 5.75
N PRO A 139 -3.17 -24.31 6.22
CA PRO A 139 -3.53 -23.48 7.38
C PRO A 139 -2.91 -23.96 8.71
#